data_AF-A0A6P6UZE7-F1
#
_entry.id   AF-A0A6P6UZE7-F1
#
_cell.length_a   1.000
_cell.length_b   1.000
_cell.length_c   1.000
_cell.angle_alpha   90.00
_cell.angle_beta   90.00
_cell.angle_gamma   90.00
#
_symmetry.space_group_name_H-M   'P 1'
#
loop_
_entity.id
_entity.type
_entity.pdbx_description
1 polymer ?
#
loop_
_entity_poly.entity_id
_entity_poly.type
_entity_poly.pdbx_seq_one_letter_code
_entity_poly.pdbx_strand_id
1 'polypeptide(L)'
;MVRTGLGIIARNWRGKIVKAKGIVTRRRGVPAIEEAMAIRSALEMAKNAGWTTIEVQSDCKCVVSLINSSNRQDCMLQTILDDIEDLKKNFDCCVFLFIPRTANTCSHALAQFAVKSVRIIEWEGSFPSWLSELARKDMGVVTPFCN
;
A
#
# COMPACT_ATOMS: atom_id res chain seq x y z
N MET A 1 -20.89 -10.65 -9.75
CA MET A 1 -19.50 -11.11 -9.58
C MET A 1 -18.82 -10.21 -8.56
N VAL A 2 -18.30 -10.75 -7.45
CA VAL A 2 -17.65 -9.95 -6.39
C VAL A 2 -16.24 -9.57 -6.85
N ARG A 3 -15.86 -8.30 -6.68
CA ARG A 3 -14.54 -7.76 -6.99
C ARG A 3 -13.97 -7.07 -5.76
N THR A 4 -12.68 -7.21 -5.53
CA THR A 4 -11.93 -6.44 -4.54
C THR A 4 -10.89 -5.59 -5.25
N GLY A 5 -10.70 -4.37 -4.76
CA GLY A 5 -9.70 -3.44 -5.30
C GLY A 5 -8.66 -3.15 -4.24
N LEU A 6 -7.41 -3.01 -4.67
CA LEU A 6 -6.30 -2.52 -3.87
C LEU A 6 -5.88 -1.18 -4.44
N GLY A 7 -5.58 -0.23 -3.57
CA GLY A 7 -5.08 1.09 -3.95
C GLY A 7 -3.77 1.35 -3.22
N ILE A 8 -2.74 1.71 -3.98
CA ILE A 8 -1.40 1.96 -3.46
C ILE A 8 -1.00 3.35 -3.93
N ILE A 9 -0.60 4.21 -3.00
CA ILE A 9 -0.15 5.56 -3.26
C ILE A 9 1.26 5.70 -2.70
N ALA A 10 2.20 6.10 -3.56
CA ALA A 10 3.54 6.47 -3.15
C ALA A 10 3.67 7.98 -3.14
N ARG A 11 4.17 8.52 -2.02
CA ARG A 11 4.47 9.94 -1.84
C ARG A 11 5.96 10.12 -1.61
N ASN A 12 6.50 11.24 -2.06
CA ASN A 12 7.84 11.67 -1.65
C ASN A 12 7.80 12.39 -0.30
N TRP A 13 8.98 12.75 0.22
CA TRP A 13 9.16 13.48 1.48
C TRP A 13 8.48 14.85 1.55
N ARG A 14 8.05 15.41 0.41
CA ARG A 14 7.26 16.67 0.34
C ARG A 14 5.75 16.43 0.35
N GLY A 15 5.31 15.18 0.58
CA GLY A 15 3.91 14.78 0.52
C GLY A 15 3.31 14.72 -0.89
N LYS A 16 4.12 14.90 -1.95
CA LYS A 16 3.62 14.83 -3.33
C LYS A 16 3.53 13.38 -3.80
N ILE A 17 2.43 13.01 -4.44
CA ILE A 17 2.29 11.70 -5.08
C ILE A 17 3.32 11.58 -6.21
N VAL A 18 4.05 10.48 -6.22
CA VAL A 18 5.04 10.14 -7.25
C VAL A 18 4.65 8.91 -8.06
N LYS A 19 3.94 7.96 -7.45
CA LYS A 19 3.32 6.81 -8.13
C LYS A 19 1.98 6.46 -7.52
N ALA A 20 1.09 5.89 -8.31
CA ALA A 20 -0.17 5.34 -7.86
C ALA A 20 -0.47 4.04 -8.61
N LYS A 21 -0.98 3.02 -7.91
CA LYS A 21 -1.35 1.73 -8.51
C LYS A 21 -2.68 1.24 -7.96
N GLY A 22 -3.59 0.91 -8.87
CA GLY A 22 -4.87 0.29 -8.59
C GLY A 22 -4.89 -1.14 -9.10
N ILE A 23 -5.14 -2.11 -8.24
CA ILE A 23 -5.19 -3.54 -8.61
C ILE A 23 -6.62 -4.02 -8.40
N VAL A 24 -7.16 -4.81 -9.34
CA VAL A 24 -8.47 -5.44 -9.21
C VAL A 24 -8.35 -6.95 -9.18
N THR A 25 -8.95 -7.58 -8.18
CA THR A 25 -9.01 -9.03 -8.04
C THR A 25 -10.45 -9.50 -8.20
N ARG A 26 -10.66 -10.58 -8.97
CA ARG A 26 -11.99 -11.17 -9.23
C ARG A 26 -12.32 -12.25 -8.19
N ARG A 27 -12.20 -11.90 -6.90
CA ARG A 27 -12.52 -12.79 -5.79
C ARG A 27 -13.15 -12.02 -4.65
N ARG A 28 -13.83 -12.73 -3.75
CA ARG A 28 -14.19 -12.17 -2.43
C ARG A 28 -12.94 -12.26 -1.55
N GLY A 29 -12.22 -11.15 -1.43
CA GLY A 29 -11.02 -11.08 -0.61
C GLY A 29 -11.33 -11.11 0.89
N VAL A 30 -10.49 -11.80 1.66
CA VAL A 30 -10.45 -11.66 3.12
C VAL A 30 -9.67 -10.38 3.43
N PRO A 31 -10.17 -9.46 4.27
CA PRO A 31 -9.55 -8.14 4.46
C PRO A 31 -8.05 -8.21 4.77
N ALA A 32 -7.63 -9.05 5.72
CA ALA A 32 -6.21 -9.19 6.08
C ALA A 32 -5.35 -9.70 4.91
N ILE A 33 -5.87 -10.60 4.08
CA ILE A 33 -5.15 -11.13 2.91
C ILE A 33 -5.00 -10.04 1.84
N GLU A 34 -6.06 -9.27 1.57
CA GLU A 34 -6.03 -8.22 0.56
C GLU A 34 -5.11 -7.06 0.98
N GLU A 35 -5.11 -6.70 2.26
CA GLU A 35 -4.19 -5.70 2.83
C GLU A 35 -2.74 -6.16 2.77
N ALA A 36 -2.45 -7.43 3.12
CA ALA A 36 -1.11 -7.99 2.96
C ALA A 36 -0.68 -8.03 1.48
N MET A 37 -1.58 -8.38 0.56
CA MET A 37 -1.31 -8.32 -0.89
C MET A 37 -1.05 -6.89 -1.38
N ALA A 38 -1.75 -5.89 -0.83
CA ALA A 38 -1.53 -4.48 -1.15
C ALA A 38 -0.14 -4.03 -0.69
N ILE A 39 0.26 -4.40 0.54
CA ILE A 39 1.60 -4.13 1.08
C ILE A 39 2.69 -4.79 0.21
N ARG A 40 2.55 -6.09 -0.09
CA ARG A 40 3.46 -6.83 -0.98
C ARG A 40 3.61 -6.13 -2.33
N SER A 41 2.48 -5.73 -2.93
CA SER A 41 2.47 -5.01 -4.21
C SER A 41 3.10 -3.61 -4.12
N ALA A 42 3.01 -2.94 -2.95
CA ALA A 42 3.65 -1.67 -2.69
C ALA A 42 5.18 -1.83 -2.61
N LEU A 43 5.67 -2.89 -1.97
CA LEU A 43 7.10 -3.23 -1.95
C LEU A 43 7.63 -3.56 -3.33
N GLU A 44 6.91 -4.34 -4.14
CA GLU A 44 7.28 -4.60 -5.53
C GLU A 44 7.36 -3.30 -6.35
N MET A 45 6.39 -2.39 -6.18
CA MET A 45 6.42 -1.08 -6.83
C MET A 45 7.64 -0.27 -6.42
N ALA A 46 7.94 -0.21 -5.12
CA ALA A 46 9.05 0.54 -4.59
C ALA A 46 10.40 -0.01 -5.08
N LYS A 47 10.54 -1.33 -5.07
CA LYS A 47 11.72 -2.04 -5.61
C LYS A 47 11.91 -1.72 -7.10
N ASN A 48 10.86 -1.82 -7.90
CA ASN A 48 10.91 -1.52 -9.33
C ASN A 48 11.20 -0.04 -9.62
N ALA A 49 10.85 0.86 -8.70
CA ALA A 49 11.17 2.28 -8.79
C ALA A 49 12.59 2.61 -8.31
N GLY A 50 13.34 1.65 -7.78
CA GLY A 50 14.69 1.84 -7.26
C GLY A 50 14.74 2.62 -5.95
N TRP A 51 13.64 2.65 -5.18
CA TRP A 51 13.64 3.29 -3.86
C TRP A 51 14.28 2.36 -2.84
N THR A 52 15.20 2.88 -2.03
CA THR A 52 15.89 2.07 -1.01
C THR A 52 15.47 2.42 0.42
N THR A 53 14.85 3.58 0.65
CA THR A 53 14.31 4.00 1.94
C THR A 53 12.83 4.30 1.81
N ILE A 54 12.00 3.51 2.49
CA ILE A 54 10.54 3.59 2.39
C ILE A 54 9.85 3.44 3.75
N GLU A 55 8.68 4.08 3.85
CA GLU A 55 7.71 3.88 4.92
C GLU A 55 6.41 3.37 4.28
N VAL A 56 5.94 2.21 4.75
CA VAL A 56 4.69 1.61 4.28
C VAL A 56 3.61 1.82 5.34
N GLN A 57 2.54 2.51 4.96
CA GLN A 57 1.41 2.80 5.83
C GLN A 57 0.18 1.96 5.41
N SER A 58 -0.48 1.32 6.38
CA SER A 58 -1.74 0.58 6.16
C SER A 58 -2.73 0.84 7.30
N ASP A 59 -4.03 0.83 6.99
CA ASP A 59 -5.11 0.89 7.99
C ASP A 59 -5.49 -0.48 8.57
N CYS A 60 -4.73 -1.53 8.27
CA CYS A 60 -4.89 -2.84 8.85
C CYS A 60 -3.92 -3.10 10.01
N LYS A 61 -4.30 -2.69 11.23
CA LYS A 61 -3.48 -2.89 12.44
C LYS A 61 -3.03 -4.35 12.63
N CYS A 62 -3.89 -5.31 12.31
CA CYS A 62 -3.58 -6.74 12.43
C CYS A 62 -2.40 -7.13 11.53
N VAL A 63 -2.45 -6.77 10.25
CA VAL A 63 -1.38 -7.10 9.28
C VAL A 63 -0.08 -6.38 9.63
N VAL A 64 -0.13 -5.10 9.97
CA VAL A 64 1.05 -4.34 10.40
C VAL A 64 1.69 -4.98 11.64
N SER A 65 0.88 -5.40 12.62
CA SER A 65 1.38 -6.06 13.82
C SER A 65 2.00 -7.42 13.51
N LEU A 66 1.44 -8.20 12.59
CA LEU A 66 2.00 -9.50 12.19
C LEU A 66 3.35 -9.34 11.51
N ILE A 67 3.49 -8.37 10.60
CA ILE A 67 4.76 -8.03 9.95
C ILE A 67 5.80 -7.66 11.02
N ASN A 68 5.44 -6.78 11.96
CA ASN A 68 6.39 -6.28 12.97
C ASN A 68 6.75 -7.28 14.08
N SER A 69 5.92 -8.30 14.34
CA SER A 69 6.12 -9.26 15.45
C SER A 69 6.76 -10.58 15.04
N SER A 70 6.94 -10.83 13.73
CA SER A 70 7.45 -12.09 13.18
C SER A 70 6.71 -13.35 13.68
N ASN A 71 5.44 -13.21 14.12
CA ASN A 71 4.67 -14.31 14.66
C ASN A 71 4.15 -15.19 13.51
N ARG A 72 4.58 -16.46 13.47
CA ARG A 72 4.25 -17.38 12.37
C ARG A 72 2.88 -18.03 12.58
N GLN A 73 2.04 -18.02 11.55
CA GLN A 73 0.79 -18.77 11.49
C GLN A 73 0.80 -19.75 10.32
N ASP A 74 0.01 -20.83 10.37
CA ASP A 74 -0.09 -21.79 9.26
C ASP A 74 -1.30 -21.48 8.38
N CYS A 75 -1.22 -20.44 7.55
CA CYS A 75 -2.28 -20.07 6.63
C CYS A 75 -1.76 -19.25 5.42
N MET A 76 -2.62 -19.05 4.40
CA MET A 76 -2.31 -18.26 3.20
C MET A 76 -1.75 -16.86 3.50
N LEU A 77 -2.13 -16.26 4.63
CA LEU A 77 -1.58 -14.98 5.07
C LEU A 77 -0.08 -15.08 5.35
N GLN A 78 0.40 -16.19 5.93
CA GLN A 78 1.81 -16.40 6.24
C GLN A 78 2.69 -16.44 4.99
N THR A 79 2.24 -17.07 3.91
CA THR A 79 2.98 -17.08 2.64
C THR A 79 3.18 -15.64 2.12
N ILE A 80 2.17 -14.78 2.26
CA ILE A 80 2.27 -13.38 1.86
C ILE A 80 3.18 -12.60 2.82
N LEU A 81 3.16 -12.91 4.11
CA LEU A 81 4.06 -12.30 5.10
C LEU A 81 5.52 -12.70 4.86
N ASP A 82 5.78 -13.97 4.53
CA ASP A 82 7.12 -14.45 4.19
C ASP A 82 7.64 -13.74 2.91
N ASP A 83 6.79 -13.59 1.88
CA ASP A 83 7.10 -12.79 0.68
C ASP A 83 7.40 -11.31 1.01
N ILE A 84 6.65 -10.71 1.94
CA ILE A 84 6.86 -9.33 2.40
C ILE A 84 8.23 -9.20 3.06
N GLU A 85 8.60 -10.15 3.93
CA GLU A 85 9.91 -10.11 4.60
C GLU A 85 11.07 -10.33 3.63
N ASP A 86 10.89 -11.18 2.61
CA ASP A 86 11.90 -11.32 1.56
C ASP A 86 12.03 -10.06 0.69
N LEU A 87 10.91 -9.41 0.37
CA LEU A 87 10.92 -8.13 -0.35
C LEU A 87 11.57 -7.02 0.47
N LYS A 88 11.31 -6.96 1.77
CA LYS A 88 11.88 -5.97 2.70
C LYS A 88 13.41 -5.93 2.68
N LYS A 89 14.07 -7.08 2.47
CA LYS A 89 15.54 -7.19 2.36
C LYS A 89 16.16 -6.44 1.18
N ASN A 90 15.34 -5.97 0.23
CA ASN A 90 15.81 -5.17 -0.92
C ASN A 90 15.93 -3.67 -0.59
N PHE A 91 15.62 -3.25 0.64
CA PHE A 91 15.61 -1.85 1.07
C PHE A 91 16.62 -1.62 2.20
N ASP A 92 17.27 -0.46 2.20
CA ASP A 92 18.17 -0.01 3.27
C ASP A 92 17.39 0.32 4.56
N CYS A 93 16.27 1.02 4.43
CA CYS A 93 15.30 1.25 5.50
C CYS A 93 13.89 0.93 4.97
N CYS A 94 13.18 0.03 5.65
CA CYS A 94 11.77 -0.26 5.36
C CYS A 94 11.01 -0.46 6.67
N VAL A 95 10.12 0.49 6.97
CA VAL A 95 9.29 0.48 8.18
C VAL A 95 7.81 0.36 7.84
N PHE A 96 7.05 -0.29 8.71
CA PHE A 96 5.61 -0.51 8.55
C PHE A 96 4.85 0.18 9.68
N LEU A 97 3.95 1.10 9.31
CA LEU A 97 3.16 1.89 10.25
C LEU A 97 1.66 1.64 10.07
N PHE A 98 0.96 1.58 11.19
CA PHE A 98 -0.49 1.61 11.20
C PHE A 98 -0.96 3.06 11.18
N ILE A 99 -1.88 3.37 10.26
CA ILE A 99 -2.57 4.66 10.20
C ILE A 99 -4.09 4.46 10.28
N PRO A 100 -4.86 5.38 10.87
CA PRO A 100 -6.31 5.28 10.82
C PRO A 100 -6.80 5.38 9.38
N ARG A 101 -7.90 4.71 9.05
CA ARG A 101 -8.51 4.75 7.70
C ARG A 101 -8.85 6.17 7.23
N THR A 102 -9.12 7.08 8.17
CA THR A 102 -9.36 8.52 7.90
C THR A 102 -8.11 9.25 7.41
N ALA A 103 -6.91 8.69 7.60
CA ALA A 103 -5.64 9.17 7.05
C ALA A 103 -5.17 8.36 5.83
N ASN A 104 -5.87 7.26 5.47
CA ASN A 104 -5.57 6.44 4.28
C ASN A 104 -6.58 6.70 3.14
N THR A 105 -7.07 7.94 3.02
CA THR A 105 -8.21 8.26 2.14
C THR A 105 -7.87 8.09 0.67
N CYS A 106 -6.66 8.47 0.26
CA CYS A 106 -6.20 8.37 -1.13
C CYS A 106 -6.14 6.93 -1.63
N SER A 107 -5.51 6.04 -0.85
CA SER A 107 -5.42 4.61 -1.17
C SER A 107 -6.81 3.97 -1.21
N HIS A 108 -7.68 4.34 -0.26
CA HIS A 108 -9.05 3.84 -0.23
C HIS A 108 -9.86 4.27 -1.48
N ALA A 109 -9.78 5.54 -1.87
CA ALA A 109 -10.45 6.05 -3.06
C ALA A 109 -9.91 5.38 -4.34
N LEU A 110 -8.59 5.17 -4.42
CA LEU A 110 -7.97 4.44 -5.52
C LEU A 110 -8.42 2.98 -5.59
N ALA A 111 -8.54 2.30 -4.46
CA ALA A 111 -9.07 0.94 -4.40
C ALA A 111 -10.50 0.87 -4.94
N GLN A 112 -11.37 1.80 -4.53
CA GLN A 112 -12.74 1.90 -5.03
C GLN A 112 -12.81 2.18 -6.54
N PHE A 113 -11.90 3.02 -7.04
CA PHE A 113 -11.77 3.29 -8.46
C PHE A 113 -11.33 2.02 -9.22
N ALA A 114 -10.33 1.30 -8.70
CA ALA A 114 -9.79 0.09 -9.31
C ALA A 114 -10.84 -1.04 -9.43
N VAL A 115 -11.76 -1.20 -8.47
CA VAL A 115 -12.86 -2.18 -8.54
C VAL A 115 -13.69 -2.04 -9.82
N LYS A 116 -13.87 -0.80 -10.30
CA LYS A 116 -14.66 -0.48 -11.50
C LYS A 116 -13.86 -0.72 -12.78
N SER A 117 -12.54 -0.85 -12.69
CA SER A 117 -11.66 -1.03 -13.83
C SER A 117 -11.57 -2.49 -14.27
N VAL A 118 -11.14 -2.69 -15.52
CA VAL A 118 -10.95 -4.03 -16.12
C VAL A 118 -9.48 -4.47 -16.06
N ARG A 119 -8.56 -3.52 -15.87
CA ARG A 119 -7.11 -3.72 -15.85
C ARG A 119 -6.49 -3.11 -14.59
N ILE A 120 -5.27 -3.53 -14.29
CA ILE A 120 -4.41 -2.83 -13.34
C ILE A 120 -4.19 -1.41 -13.86
N ILE A 121 -4.28 -0.45 -12.95
CA ILE A 121 -4.02 0.96 -13.20
C ILE A 121 -2.66 1.28 -12.60
N GLU A 122 -1.82 1.94 -13.38
CA GLU A 122 -0.56 2.51 -12.90
C GLU A 122 -0.42 3.93 -13.45
N TRP A 123 -0.08 4.86 -12.57
CA TRP A 123 0.16 6.26 -12.89
C TRP A 123 1.49 6.70 -12.29
N GLU A 124 2.26 7.42 -13.09
CA GLU A 124 3.56 7.99 -12.73
C GLU A 124 3.67 9.38 -13.40
N GLY A 125 4.06 10.39 -12.63
CA GLY A 125 4.24 11.76 -13.11
C GLY A 125 2.95 12.55 -13.43
N SER A 126 1.86 11.89 -13.84
CA SER A 126 0.55 12.51 -14.10
C SER A 126 -0.57 11.69 -13.48
N PHE A 127 -1.47 12.36 -12.74
CA PHE A 127 -2.53 11.72 -11.97
C PHE A 127 -3.89 12.33 -12.30
N PRO A 128 -4.99 11.56 -12.18
CA PRO A 128 -6.33 12.13 -12.29
C PRO A 128 -6.54 13.28 -11.30
N SER A 129 -7.35 14.26 -11.72
CA SER A 129 -7.64 15.46 -10.93
C SER A 129 -8.21 15.12 -9.54
N TRP A 130 -9.13 14.15 -9.47
CA TRP A 130 -9.73 13.70 -8.21
C TRP A 130 -8.69 13.17 -7.22
N LEU A 131 -7.67 12.43 -7.70
CA LEU A 131 -6.64 11.85 -6.85
C LEU A 131 -5.68 12.94 -6.35
N SER A 132 -5.30 13.85 -7.25
CA SER A 132 -4.45 14.99 -6.93
C SER A 132 -5.11 15.91 -5.90
N GLU A 133 -6.42 16.15 -6.03
CA GLU A 133 -7.18 16.97 -5.09
C GLU A 133 -7.28 16.31 -3.72
N LEU A 134 -7.53 14.99 -3.68
CA LEU A 134 -7.60 14.25 -2.43
C LEU A 134 -6.24 14.24 -1.71
N ALA A 135 -5.15 14.05 -2.44
CA ALA A 135 -3.79 14.08 -1.90
C ALA A 135 -3.44 15.41 -1.24
N ARG A 136 -3.93 16.53 -1.79
CA ARG A 136 -3.74 17.86 -1.23
C ARG A 136 -4.45 18.04 0.11
N LYS A 137 -5.59 17.35 0.31
CA LYS A 137 -6.37 17.40 1.55
C LYS A 137 -5.79 16.49 2.65
N ASP A 138 -5.06 15.45 2.26
CA ASP A 138 -4.51 14.40 3.11
C ASP A 138 -3.13 14.73 3.73
N MET A 139 -2.61 15.97 3.56
CA MET A 139 -1.33 16.43 4.14
C MET A 139 -1.39 16.69 5.66
N GLY A 140 -2.03 15.80 6.42
CA GLY A 140 -2.03 15.80 7.88
C GLY A 140 -1.04 14.77 8.41
N VAL A 141 0.07 15.25 8.98
CA VAL A 141 1.12 14.50 9.70
C VAL A 141 2.14 13.81 8.77
N VAL A 142 3.14 14.59 8.35
CA VAL A 142 4.45 14.04 7.97
C VAL A 142 5.15 13.68 9.28
N THR A 143 5.22 12.39 9.63
CA THR A 143 6.16 11.91 10.65
C THR A 143 7.59 11.93 10.08
N PRO A 144 8.63 12.14 10.91
CA PRO A 144 10.01 12.17 10.42
C PRO A 144 10.39 10.82 9.79
N PHE A 145 11.05 10.88 8.64
CA PHE A 145 11.72 9.73 8.02
C PHE A 145 12.75 9.14 8.99
N CYS A 146 12.96 7.81 8.92
CA CYS A 146 13.92 7.00 9.71
C CYS A 146 15.04 7.87 10.33
N ASN A 147 15.10 7.96 11.66
CA ASN A 147 16.24 8.57 12.38
C ASN A 147 17.52 7.78 12.13
#